data_AF-A0A6I6SBH9-F1
#
_entry.id   AF-A0A6I6SBH9-F1
#
_cell.length_a   1.000
_cell.length_b   1.000
_cell.length_c   1.000
_cell.angle_alpha   90.00
_cell.angle_beta   90.00
_cell.angle_gamma   90.00
#
_symmetry.space_group_name_H-M   'P 1'
#
loop_
_entity.id
_entity.type
_entity.pdbx_description
1 polymer ?
#
loop_
_entity_poly.entity_id
_entity_poly.type
_entity_poly.pdbx_seq_one_letter_code
_entity_poly.pdbx_strand_id
1 'polypeptide(L)' 'MHIRVTRSGGFAGITLHAELETGGRPDAAELEHLAREAVAAGHPEPPPVVPDGFEYEITVDDHTAHCADPLR' A
#
# COMPACT_ATOMS: atom_id res chain seq x y z
N MET A 1 2.03 14.50 -4.90
CA MET A 1 1.99 13.04 -5.08
C MET A 1 0.66 12.57 -4.55
N HIS A 2 -0.05 11.79 -5.34
CA HIS A 2 -1.28 11.14 -4.92
C HIS A 2 -1.00 9.72 -4.47
N ILE A 3 -1.29 9.41 -3.21
CA ILE A 3 -1.08 8.08 -2.63
C ILE A 3 -2.46 7.46 -2.38
N ARG A 4 -2.70 6.28 -2.94
CA ARG A 4 -3.88 5.46 -2.66
C ARG A 4 -3.43 4.14 -2.04
N VAL A 5 -4.09 3.73 -0.97
CA VAL A 5 -3.85 2.43 -0.33
C VAL A 5 -5.18 1.71 -0.17
N THR A 6 -5.23 0.49 -0.70
CA THR A 6 -6.29 -0.47 -0.42
C THR A 6 -5.71 -1.59 0.43
N ARG A 7 -6.33 -1.90 1.56
CA ARG A 7 -5.99 -3.06 2.40
C ARG A 7 -7.18 -3.99 2.46
N SER A 8 -6.98 -5.26 2.17
CA SER A 8 -8.00 -6.31 2.27
C SER A 8 -7.48 -7.52 3.05
N GLY A 9 -8.35 -8.51 3.26
CA GLY A 9 -8.02 -9.68 4.07
C GLY A 9 -8.16 -9.41 5.57
N GLY A 10 -7.28 -10.02 6.35
CA GLY A 10 -7.42 -10.11 7.80
C GLY A 10 -8.52 -11.10 8.21
N PHE A 11 -8.58 -11.38 9.51
CA PHE A 11 -9.59 -12.29 10.09
C PHE A 11 -11.04 -11.91 9.74
N ALA A 12 -11.34 -10.61 9.63
CA ALA A 12 -12.68 -10.12 9.30
C ALA A 12 -12.95 -10.00 7.80
N GLY A 13 -11.94 -10.14 6.94
CA GLY A 13 -12.08 -10.01 5.48
C GLY A 13 -12.55 -8.62 5.01
N ILE A 14 -12.24 -7.55 5.75
CA ILE A 14 -12.71 -6.20 5.45
C ILE A 14 -11.75 -5.49 4.51
N THR A 15 -12.27 -4.94 3.43
CA THR A 15 -11.54 -4.02 2.56
C THR A 15 -11.65 -2.58 3.07
N LEU A 16 -10.50 -1.95 3.30
CA LEU A 16 -10.38 -0.53 3.60
C LEU A 16 -9.63 0.17 2.47
N HIS A 17 -10.01 1.42 2.21
CA HIS A 17 -9.39 2.26 1.19
C HIS A 17 -9.16 3.66 1.74
N ALA A 18 -7.99 4.23 1.44
CA ALA A 18 -7.63 5.59 1.80
C ALA A 18 -6.83 6.26 0.68
N GLU A 19 -7.04 7.57 0.52
CA GLU A 19 -6.30 8.39 -0.43
C GLU A 19 -5.71 9.62 0.26
N LEU A 20 -4.55 10.07 -0.22
CA LEU A 20 -3.84 11.22 0.32
C LEU A 20 -3.11 11.99 -0.77
N GLU A 21 -3.39 13.29 -0.86
CA GLU A 21 -2.57 14.24 -1.61
C GLU A 21 -1.50 14.84 -0.71
N THR A 22 -0.22 14.76 -1.14
CA THR A 22 0.90 15.29 -0.34
C THR A 22 1.07 16.81 -0.44
N GLY A 23 0.46 17.45 -1.45
CA GLY A 23 0.62 18.87 -1.72
C GLY A 23 0.22 19.76 -0.54
N GLY A 24 1.12 20.65 -0.13
CA GLY A 24 0.85 21.63 0.93
C GLY A 24 0.84 21.07 2.35
N ARG A 25 1.18 19.78 2.53
CA ARG A 25 1.27 19.19 3.86
C ARG A 25 2.62 19.43 4.52
N PRO A 26 2.68 19.60 5.85
CA PRO A 26 3.95 19.77 6.56
C PRO A 26 4.83 18.51 6.56
N ASP A 27 4.21 17.33 6.43
CA ASP A 27 4.84 16.00 6.41
C ASP A 27 5.07 15.46 4.97
N ALA A 28 4.87 16.30 3.94
CA ALA A 28 4.88 15.87 2.55
C ALA A 28 6.16 15.12 2.14
N ALA A 29 7.33 15.64 2.49
CA ALA A 29 8.61 15.05 2.07
C ALA A 29 8.83 13.64 2.65
N GLU A 30 8.42 13.41 3.90
CA GLU A 30 8.52 12.11 4.56
C GLU A 30 7.55 11.11 3.94
N LEU A 31 6.29 11.51 3.76
CA LEU A 31 5.28 10.68 3.12
C LEU A 31 5.67 10.27 1.70
N GLU A 32 6.19 11.22 0.92
CA GLU A 32 6.65 10.94 -0.44
C GLU A 32 7.86 10.01 -0.47
N HIS A 33 8.76 10.10 0.51
CA HIS A 33 9.89 9.19 0.64
C HIS A 33 9.41 7.77 0.94
N LEU A 34 8.57 7.59 1.96
CA LEU A 34 8.01 6.29 2.33
C LEU A 34 7.18 5.67 1.19
N ALA A 35 6.40 6.47 0.49
CA ALA A 35 5.60 6.02 -0.65
C ALA A 35 6.48 5.48 -1.79
N ARG A 36 7.57 6.18 -2.11
CA ARG A 36 8.54 5.72 -3.11
C ARG A 36 9.24 4.42 -2.69
N GLU A 37 9.65 4.30 -1.44
CA GLU A 37 10.26 3.07 -0.93
C GLU A 37 9.28 1.90 -0.94
N ALA A 38 8.03 2.12 -0.52
CA ALA A 38 7.00 1.08 -0.51
C ALA A 38 6.72 0.54 -1.91
N VAL A 39 6.58 1.42 -2.91
CA VAL A 39 6.37 0.99 -4.30
C VAL A 39 7.61 0.30 -4.88
N ALA A 40 8.82 0.78 -4.56
CA ALA A 40 10.05 0.17 -5.04
C ALA A 40 10.33 -1.22 -4.44
N ALA A 41 9.92 -1.45 -3.19
CA ALA A 41 10.10 -2.72 -2.49
C ALA A 41 8.95 -3.72 -2.73
N GLY A 42 7.77 -3.24 -3.13
CA GLY A 42 6.60 -4.07 -3.38
C GLY A 42 6.69 -4.90 -4.67
N HIS A 43 5.72 -5.80 -4.82
CA HIS A 43 5.60 -6.67 -5.98
C HIS A 43 4.77 -6.01 -7.09
N PRO A 44 5.10 -6.22 -8.38
CA PRO A 44 4.29 -5.71 -9.49
C PRO A 44 2.94 -6.43 -9.63
N GLU A 45 2.79 -7.61 -9.03
CA GLU A 45 1.56 -8.40 -8.99
C GLU A 45 1.30 -8.87 -7.55
N PRO A 46 0.03 -9.12 -7.17
CA PRO A 46 -0.31 -9.60 -5.84
C PRO A 46 0.46 -10.88 -5.45
N PRO A 47 1.23 -10.85 -4.33
CA PRO A 47 1.88 -12.06 -3.84
C PRO A 47 0.88 -13.04 -3.21
N PRO A 48 1.29 -14.30 -2.97
CA PRO A 48 0.44 -15.27 -2.26
C PRO A 48 0.03 -14.78 -0.87
N VAL A 49 -1.24 -15.01 -0.51
CA VAL A 49 -1.80 -14.64 0.79
C VAL A 49 -1.87 -15.82 1.75
N VAL A 50 -1.74 -15.54 3.05
CA VAL A 50 -1.92 -16.50 4.14
C VAL A 50 -3.32 -16.41 4.76
N PRO A 51 -3.81 -17.46 5.44
CA PRO A 51 -5.04 -17.38 6.21
C PRO A 51 -4.99 -16.23 7.22
N ASP A 52 -6.07 -15.43 7.25
CA ASP A 52 -6.20 -14.22 8.07
C ASP A 52 -5.12 -13.14 7.81
N GLY A 53 -4.33 -13.27 6.75
CA GLY A 53 -3.32 -12.29 6.35
C GLY A 53 -3.93 -11.07 5.67
N PHE A 54 -3.26 -9.93 5.80
CA PHE A 54 -3.58 -8.74 5.03
C PHE A 54 -2.85 -8.75 3.69
N GLU A 55 -3.52 -8.18 2.70
CA GLU A 55 -2.95 -7.80 1.41
C GLU A 55 -3.13 -6.29 1.22
N TYR A 56 -2.19 -5.67 0.52
CA TYR A 56 -2.15 -4.25 0.28
C TYR A 56 -1.89 -4.00 -1.21
N GLU A 57 -2.66 -3.07 -1.77
CA GLU A 57 -2.38 -2.42 -3.04
C GLU A 57 -2.03 -0.96 -2.72
N ILE A 58 -0.85 -0.53 -3.14
CA ILE A 58 -0.34 0.83 -2.92
C ILE A 58 -0.11 1.45 -4.30
N THR A 59 -0.86 2.48 -4.61
CA THR A 59 -0.70 3.26 -5.85
C THR A 59 -0.16 4.64 -5.51
N VAL A 60 0.95 5.01 -6.12
CA VAL A 60 1.58 6.32 -6.03
C VAL A 60 1.61 6.92 -7.41
N ASP A 61 0.81 7.97 -7.61
CA ASP A 61 0.53 8.58 -8.90
C ASP A 61 0.07 7.52 -9.93
N ASP A 62 0.95 7.09 -10.84
CA ASP A 62 0.72 6.10 -11.90
C ASP A 62 1.38 4.73 -11.64
N HIS A 63 2.05 4.55 -10.49
CA HIS A 63 2.76 3.31 -10.15
C HIS A 63 2.04 2.55 -9.05
N THR A 64 1.72 1.28 -9.30
CA THR A 64 1.07 0.39 -8.33
C THR A 64 2.03 -0.72 -7.91
N ALA A 65 2.06 -1.01 -6.61
CA ALA A 65 2.75 -2.16 -6.05
C ALA A 65 1.86 -2.90 -5.05
N HIS A 66 2.17 -4.18 -4.86
CA HIS A 66 1.42 -5.08 -4.00
C HIS A 66 2.33 -5.68 -2.92
N CYS A 67 1.78 -5.87 -1.73
CA CYS A 67 2.44 -6.65 -0.67
C CYS A 67 1.39 -7.39 0.17
N ALA A 68 1.80 -8.48 0.83
CA ALA A 68 0.95 -9.25 1.72
C ALA A 68 1.76 -9.77 2.91
N ASP A 69 1.06 -10.19 3.95
CA ASP A 69 1.69 -10.84 5.10
C ASP A 69 2.48 -12.09 4.66
N PRO A 70 3.71 -12.28 5.16
CA PRO A 70 4.60 -13.32 4.67
C PRO A 70 4.13 -14.72 5.05
N LEU A 71 4.39 -15.68 4.15
CA LEU A 71 4.31 -17.11 4.45
C LEU A 71 5.35 -17.44 5.53
N ARG A 72 4.91 -18.12 6.61
CA ARG A 72 5.81 -18.66 7.64
C ARG A 72 6.55 -19.90 7.17
#